data_AF-A0A8S3ZXU7-F1
#
_entry.id   AF-A0A8S3ZXU7-F1
#
_cell.length_a   1.000
_cell.length_b   1.000
_cell.length_c   1.000
_cell.angle_alpha   90.00
_cell.angle_beta   90.00
_cell.angle_gamma   90.00
#
_symmetry.space_group_name_H-M   'P 1'
#
loop_
_entity.id
_entity.type
_entity.pdbx_description
1 polymer ?
#
loop_
_entity_poly.entity_id
_entity_poly.type
_entity_poly.pdbx_seq_one_letter_code
_entity_poly.pdbx_strand_id
1 'polypeptide(L)'
;MANNCTDKLPPIKLPSWLSEKWVMSMWIGSFSILVILSCFIFIPVAITMTDTDGNCLLYADSREFGALSVCSYCVAIAVIFLSVCCLRLTLLILKLTRFSSKIEEAALWFSIWGVHIAIFGLDLLLVLLLLVSSCLLSAGLSRMCEDLFKGRTLCASEYGIELSNGDILKTFYLDLTMAEGAAWMTFVYWSMIVALESLILWKNETIVNTANQVLSFVRRK
;
A
#
# COMPACT_ATOMS: atom_id res chain seq x y z
N MET A 1 31.76 24.32 -35.74
CA MET A 1 30.38 24.77 -35.56
C MET A 1 29.52 23.53 -35.37
N ALA A 2 29.29 23.12 -34.12
CA ALA A 2 28.41 22.01 -33.78
C ALA A 2 27.09 22.60 -33.28
N ASN A 3 26.01 22.37 -34.03
CA ASN A 3 24.69 22.89 -33.70
C ASN A 3 24.10 22.08 -32.53
N ASN A 4 23.87 22.77 -31.42
CA ASN A 4 23.14 22.28 -30.25
C ASN A 4 21.65 22.16 -30.59
N CYS A 5 21.21 20.98 -31.04
CA CYS A 5 19.79 20.62 -31.05
C CYS A 5 19.39 20.13 -29.65
N THR A 6 19.27 21.05 -28.70
CA THR A 6 18.42 20.81 -27.52
C THR A 6 17.00 21.20 -27.93
N ASP A 7 16.30 20.27 -28.57
CA ASP A 7 14.86 20.38 -28.77
C ASP A 7 14.20 20.48 -27.40
N LYS A 8 13.87 21.71 -26.99
CA LYS A 8 13.01 21.97 -25.85
C LYS A 8 11.66 21.35 -26.17
N LEU A 9 11.36 20.22 -25.53
CA LEU A 9 10.04 19.62 -25.59
C LEU A 9 9.02 20.71 -25.18
N PRO A 10 7.96 20.94 -25.97
CA PRO A 10 6.98 21.95 -25.62
C PRO A 10 6.36 21.61 -24.25
N PRO A 11 6.17 22.61 -23.36
CA PRO A 11 5.58 22.36 -22.07
C PRO A 11 4.19 21.76 -22.28
N ILE A 12 3.99 20.53 -21.80
CA ILE A 12 2.67 19.90 -21.84
C ILE A 12 1.76 20.76 -20.97
N LYS A 13 0.85 21.48 -21.61
CA LYS A 13 -0.30 22.05 -20.93
C LYS A 13 -1.07 20.87 -20.34
N LEU A 14 -1.04 20.73 -19.01
CA LEU A 14 -2.01 19.88 -18.33
C LEU A 14 -3.39 20.29 -18.85
N PRO A 15 -4.26 19.32 -19.21
CA PRO A 15 -5.60 19.65 -19.67
C PRO A 15 -6.27 20.54 -18.63
N SER A 16 -6.86 21.65 -19.08
CA SER A 16 -7.41 22.71 -18.22
C SER A 16 -8.49 22.24 -17.24
N TRP A 17 -9.01 21.01 -17.42
CA TRP A 17 -9.93 20.37 -16.48
C TRP A 17 -9.24 19.86 -15.21
N LEU A 18 -7.92 19.65 -15.22
CA LEU A 18 -7.17 19.07 -14.10
C LEU A 18 -6.80 20.20 -13.11
N SER A 19 -7.83 20.82 -12.54
CA SER A 19 -7.62 21.84 -11.51
C SER A 19 -6.96 21.20 -10.29
N GLU A 20 -6.17 21.99 -9.56
CA GLU A 20 -5.52 21.57 -8.32
C GLU A 20 -6.53 20.95 -7.33
N LYS A 21 -7.77 21.45 -7.33
CA LYS A 21 -8.87 20.92 -6.51
C LYS A 21 -9.31 19.51 -6.94
N TRP A 22 -9.32 19.21 -8.24
CA TRP A 22 -9.66 17.88 -8.76
C TRP A 22 -8.61 16.84 -8.40
N VAL A 23 -7.32 17.21 -8.48
CA VAL A 23 -6.22 16.33 -8.06
C VAL A 23 -6.36 16.01 -6.57
N MET A 24 -6.61 17.01 -5.73
CA MET A 24 -6.77 16.79 -4.29
C MET A 24 -8.01 15.97 -3.94
N SER A 25 -9.13 16.21 -4.63
CA SER A 25 -10.34 15.41 -4.48
C SER A 25 -10.11 13.94 -4.87
N MET A 26 -9.43 13.70 -6.00
CA MET A 26 -9.02 12.35 -6.42
C MET A 26 -8.16 11.67 -5.35
N TRP A 27 -7.18 12.37 -4.79
CA TRP A 27 -6.30 11.82 -3.77
C TRP A 27 -7.07 11.44 -2.50
N ILE A 28 -7.92 12.34 -1.99
CA ILE A 28 -8.77 12.07 -0.81
C ILE A 28 -9.71 10.88 -1.08
N GLY A 29 -10.30 10.84 -2.28
CA GLY A 29 -11.14 9.73 -2.72
C GLY A 29 -10.38 8.40 -2.75
N SER A 30 -9.19 8.38 -3.35
CA SER A 30 -8.31 7.21 -3.40
C SER A 30 -7.92 6.73 -2.01
N PHE A 31 -7.57 7.63 -1.09
CA PHE A 31 -7.30 7.26 0.31
C PHE A 31 -8.51 6.63 1.00
N SER A 32 -9.70 7.18 0.76
CA SER A 32 -10.93 6.65 1.36
C SER A 32 -11.20 5.22 0.86
N ILE A 33 -11.02 4.98 -0.44
CA ILE A 33 -11.14 3.64 -1.03
C ILE A 33 -10.10 2.69 -0.43
N LEU A 34 -8.85 3.11 -0.26
CA LEU A 34 -7.79 2.28 0.30
C LEU A 34 -8.03 1.93 1.77
N VAL A 35 -8.54 2.88 2.57
CA VAL A 35 -8.93 2.59 3.96
C VAL A 35 -10.03 1.54 3.98
N ILE A 36 -11.05 1.67 3.14
CA ILE A 36 -12.13 0.68 3.03
C ILE A 36 -11.57 -0.68 2.62
N LEU A 37 -10.73 -0.75 1.57
CA LEU A 37 -10.12 -2.01 1.14
C LEU A 37 -9.21 -2.62 2.21
N SER A 38 -8.50 -1.80 2.98
CA SER A 38 -7.67 -2.27 4.09
C SER A 38 -8.52 -2.94 5.20
N CYS A 39 -9.75 -2.47 5.44
CA CYS A 39 -10.71 -3.14 6.31
C CYS A 39 -11.02 -4.55 5.88
N PHE A 40 -11.15 -4.79 4.57
CA PHE A 40 -11.36 -6.14 4.04
C PHE A 40 -10.13 -7.03 4.15
N ILE A 41 -8.95 -6.50 4.48
CA ILE A 41 -7.75 -7.29 4.75
C ILE A 41 -7.65 -7.60 6.25
N PHE A 42 -7.74 -6.59 7.11
CA PHE A 42 -7.49 -6.79 8.54
C PHE A 42 -8.67 -7.42 9.28
N ILE A 43 -9.92 -7.09 8.93
CA ILE A 43 -11.09 -7.60 9.65
C ILE A 43 -11.17 -9.12 9.54
N PRO A 44 -11.10 -9.73 8.34
CA PRO A 44 -11.23 -11.18 8.23
C PRO A 44 -10.05 -11.93 8.91
N VAL A 45 -8.83 -11.37 8.82
CA VAL A 45 -7.65 -11.94 9.51
C VAL A 45 -7.79 -11.83 11.04
N ALA A 46 -8.33 -10.73 11.55
CA ALA A 46 -8.54 -10.55 12.99
C ALA A 46 -9.67 -11.41 13.54
N ILE A 47 -10.78 -11.55 12.80
CA ILE A 47 -11.90 -12.43 13.16
C ILE A 47 -11.41 -13.88 13.21
N THR A 48 -10.73 -14.36 12.17
CA THR A 48 -10.20 -15.74 12.15
C THR A 48 -9.19 -16.02 13.28
N MET A 49 -8.40 -15.02 13.69
CA MET A 49 -7.50 -15.15 14.85
C MET A 49 -8.25 -15.17 16.19
N THR A 50 -9.36 -14.41 16.29
CA THR A 50 -10.21 -14.39 17.50
C THR A 50 -10.98 -15.69 17.64
N ASP A 51 -11.53 -16.19 16.53
CA ASP A 51 -12.31 -17.43 16.49
C ASP A 51 -11.45 -18.65 16.85
N THR A 52 -10.12 -18.58 16.64
CA THR A 52 -9.19 -19.70 16.89
C THR A 52 -8.44 -19.59 18.22
N ASP A 53 -9.01 -18.90 19.22
CA ASP A 53 -8.42 -18.66 20.54
C ASP A 53 -7.02 -18.02 20.49
N GLY A 54 -6.80 -17.14 19.50
CA GLY A 54 -5.52 -16.48 19.31
C GLY A 54 -4.48 -17.34 18.59
N ASN A 55 -4.88 -18.39 17.87
CA ASN A 55 -4.00 -19.12 16.95
C ASN A 55 -4.04 -18.51 15.54
N CYS A 56 -3.09 -18.90 14.68
CA CYS A 56 -3.08 -18.46 13.29
C CYS A 56 -3.50 -19.59 12.36
N LEU A 57 -4.60 -19.39 11.64
CA LEU A 57 -5.10 -20.38 10.69
C LEU A 57 -4.30 -20.37 9.38
N LEU A 58 -3.65 -19.25 9.07
CA LEU A 58 -2.74 -19.13 7.94
C LEU A 58 -1.56 -20.10 8.12
N TYR A 59 -1.25 -20.89 7.09
CA TYR A 59 -0.22 -21.95 7.16
C TYR A 59 -0.53 -23.09 8.14
N ALA A 60 -1.78 -23.27 8.56
CA ALA A 60 -2.16 -24.45 9.34
C ALA A 60 -2.03 -25.74 8.51
N ASP A 61 -1.64 -26.83 9.18
CA ASP A 61 -1.67 -28.21 8.66
C ASP A 61 -2.73 -29.00 9.44
N SER A 62 -3.05 -30.20 8.97
CA SER A 62 -3.89 -31.22 9.61
C SER A 62 -3.57 -31.55 11.07
N ARG A 63 -2.43 -31.11 11.62
CA ARG A 63 -1.96 -31.41 12.98
C ARG A 63 -1.74 -30.19 13.85
N GLU A 64 -1.41 -29.04 13.28
CA GLU A 64 -0.98 -27.85 14.03
C GLU A 64 -1.42 -26.57 13.31
N PHE A 65 -1.76 -25.54 14.10
CA PHE A 65 -1.99 -24.20 13.58
C PHE A 65 -0.69 -23.57 13.09
N GLY A 66 -0.78 -22.64 12.15
CA GLY A 66 0.37 -21.88 11.69
C GLY A 66 0.94 -20.98 12.80
N ALA A 67 2.19 -20.55 12.61
CA ALA A 67 2.86 -19.72 13.60
C ALA A 67 2.08 -18.41 13.82
N LEU A 68 1.75 -18.13 15.08
CA LEU A 68 1.04 -16.90 15.51
C LEU A 68 1.68 -15.62 14.94
N SER A 69 3.01 -15.64 14.81
CA SER A 69 3.78 -14.54 14.23
C SER A 69 3.26 -14.14 12.86
N VAL A 70 2.79 -15.06 12.01
CA VAL A 70 2.34 -14.76 10.64
C VAL A 70 1.06 -13.92 10.63
N CYS A 71 0.04 -14.32 11.39
CA CYS A 71 -1.18 -13.53 11.51
C CYS A 71 -0.89 -12.18 12.19
N SER A 72 -0.03 -12.17 13.21
CA SER A 72 0.44 -10.93 13.85
C SER A 72 1.16 -10.01 12.86
N TYR A 73 1.98 -10.54 11.95
CA TYR A 73 2.61 -9.76 10.88
C TYR A 73 1.58 -9.16 9.92
N CYS A 74 0.57 -9.92 9.47
CA CYS A 74 -0.48 -9.40 8.61
C CYS A 74 -1.24 -8.24 9.29
N VAL A 75 -1.58 -8.39 10.57
CA VAL A 75 -2.23 -7.33 11.36
C VAL A 75 -1.29 -6.13 11.55
N ALA A 76 -0.02 -6.36 11.86
CA ALA A 76 0.97 -5.30 12.02
C ALA A 76 1.17 -4.51 10.72
N ILE A 77 1.22 -5.19 9.57
CA ILE A 77 1.32 -4.52 8.27
C ILE A 77 0.08 -3.68 8.00
N ALA A 78 -1.12 -4.13 8.33
CA ALA A 78 -2.34 -3.33 8.20
C ALA A 78 -2.31 -2.06 9.09
N VAL A 79 -1.84 -2.17 10.33
CA VAL A 79 -1.66 -1.03 11.23
C VAL A 79 -0.60 -0.06 10.70
N ILE A 80 0.53 -0.57 10.23
CA ILE A 80 1.59 0.23 9.61
C ILE A 80 1.03 0.94 8.36
N PHE A 81 0.27 0.24 7.52
CA PHE A 81 -0.37 0.81 6.34
C PHE A 81 -1.26 1.99 6.70
N LEU A 82 -2.13 1.84 7.70
CA LEU A 82 -2.99 2.93 8.18
C LEU A 82 -2.17 4.12 8.72
N SER A 83 -1.12 3.84 9.50
CA SER A 83 -0.24 4.88 10.06
C SER A 83 0.47 5.68 8.96
N VAL A 84 0.93 5.01 7.90
CA VAL A 84 1.60 5.66 6.77
C VAL A 84 0.60 6.43 5.91
N CYS A 85 -0.61 5.90 5.70
CA CYS A 85 -1.68 6.65 5.02
C CYS A 85 -2.02 7.94 5.78
N CYS A 86 -2.14 7.88 7.10
CA CYS A 86 -2.34 9.06 7.94
C CYS A 86 -1.18 10.05 7.80
N LEU A 87 0.07 9.58 7.87
CA LEU A 87 1.26 10.42 7.69
C LEU A 87 1.27 11.11 6.31
N ARG A 88 0.95 10.37 5.23
CA ARG A 88 0.85 10.89 3.87
C ARG A 88 -0.22 11.98 3.77
N LEU A 89 -1.39 11.76 4.38
CA LEU A 89 -2.47 12.74 4.43
C LEU A 89 -2.04 14.00 5.21
N THR A 90 -1.36 13.85 6.36
CA THR A 90 -0.83 14.97 7.13
C THR A 90 0.17 15.80 6.31
N LEU A 91 1.10 15.15 5.60
CA LEU A 91 2.06 15.85 4.73
C LEU A 91 1.37 16.61 3.60
N LEU A 92 0.31 16.03 3.03
CA LEU A 92 -0.49 16.64 1.98
C LEU A 92 -1.28 17.87 2.48
N ILE A 93 -1.86 17.79 3.69
CA ILE A 93 -2.52 18.92 4.35
C ILE A 93 -1.49 20.01 4.69
N LEU A 94 -0.32 19.64 5.21
CA LEU A 94 0.76 20.58 5.52
C LEU A 94 1.23 21.34 4.27
N LYS A 95 1.30 20.65 3.13
CA LYS A 95 1.64 21.26 1.85
C LYS A 95 0.60 22.30 1.42
N LEU A 96 -0.69 22.00 1.58
CA LEU A 96 -1.79 22.92 1.28
C LEU A 96 -1.78 24.15 2.18
N THR A 97 -1.66 23.96 3.49
CA THR A 97 -1.69 25.07 4.45
C THR A 97 -0.51 26.01 4.26
N ARG A 98 0.67 25.47 3.89
CA ARG A 98 1.85 26.28 3.54
C ARG A 98 1.68 27.05 2.22
N PHE A 99 0.94 26.51 1.25
CA PHE A 99 0.65 27.26 0.02
C PHE A 99 -0.35 28.41 0.26
N SER A 100 -1.26 28.24 1.23
CA SER A 100 -2.27 29.24 1.58
C SER A 100 -1.77 30.33 2.53
N SER A 101 -0.71 30.08 3.29
CA SER A 101 -0.20 31.01 4.30
C SER A 101 1.24 31.38 3.99
N LYS A 102 1.52 32.69 3.85
CA LYS A 102 2.90 33.23 3.76
C LYS A 102 3.62 33.09 5.11
N ILE A 103 3.69 31.88 5.66
CA ILE A 103 4.38 31.63 6.93
C ILE A 103 5.87 31.56 6.64
N GLU A 104 6.59 32.48 7.28
CA GLU A 104 8.03 32.71 7.15
C GLU A 104 8.88 31.45 7.34
N GLU A 105 9.97 31.43 6.60
CA GLU A 105 10.86 30.30 6.27
C GLU A 105 11.64 29.69 7.45
N ALA A 106 11.33 30.05 8.70
CA ALA A 106 12.21 29.77 9.84
C ALA A 106 12.00 28.40 10.52
N ALA A 107 10.85 27.73 10.36
CA ALA A 107 10.49 26.63 11.26
C ALA A 107 10.73 25.19 10.76
N LEU A 108 11.14 24.94 9.52
CA LEU A 108 11.47 23.56 9.11
C LEU A 108 12.39 23.51 7.89
N TRP A 109 13.58 22.96 8.10
CA TRP A 109 14.55 22.51 7.09
C TRP A 109 14.00 21.49 6.07
N PHE A 110 12.73 21.08 6.20
CA PHE A 110 11.98 20.42 5.15
C PHE A 110 11.72 21.40 4.00
N SER A 111 12.73 21.51 3.14
CA SER A 111 12.57 22.03 1.79
C SER A 111 11.37 21.32 1.13
N ILE A 112 10.60 22.05 0.33
CA ILE A 112 9.47 21.53 -0.48
C ILE A 112 9.85 20.22 -1.19
N TRP A 113 11.13 20.11 -1.54
CA TRP A 113 11.80 18.93 -2.09
C TRP A 113 11.88 17.69 -1.19
N GLY A 114 12.20 17.87 0.10
CA GLY A 114 12.25 16.78 1.07
C GLY A 114 10.88 16.14 1.24
N VAL A 115 9.80 16.94 1.14
CA VAL A 115 8.42 16.44 1.21
C VAL A 115 8.08 15.55 0.01
N HIS A 116 8.48 15.93 -1.21
CA HIS A 116 8.23 15.13 -2.41
C HIS A 116 8.96 13.79 -2.39
N ILE A 117 10.24 13.79 -1.99
CA ILE A 117 11.02 12.55 -1.87
C ILE A 117 10.48 11.68 -0.73
N ALA A 118 10.08 12.28 0.39
CA ALA A 118 9.48 11.55 1.50
C ALA A 118 8.15 10.89 1.10
N ILE A 119 7.25 11.60 0.41
CA ILE A 119 5.99 11.03 -0.08
C ILE A 119 6.26 9.87 -1.03
N PHE A 120 7.15 10.06 -2.01
CA PHE A 120 7.50 8.99 -2.94
C PHE A 120 8.11 7.77 -2.24
N GLY A 121 8.99 7.99 -1.25
CA GLY A 121 9.57 6.93 -0.44
C GLY A 121 8.52 6.17 0.38
N LEU A 122 7.56 6.88 0.97
CA LEU A 122 6.43 6.27 1.68
C LEU A 122 5.54 5.46 0.74
N ASP A 123 5.28 5.98 -0.46
CA ASP A 123 4.46 5.30 -1.47
C ASP A 123 5.10 4.00 -1.96
N LEU A 124 6.41 4.01 -2.21
CA LEU A 124 7.18 2.82 -2.56
C LEU A 124 7.20 1.80 -1.41
N LEU A 125 7.38 2.26 -0.18
CA LEU A 125 7.32 1.41 1.01
C LEU A 125 5.95 0.73 1.14
N LEU A 126 4.86 1.47 0.90
CA LEU A 126 3.51 0.93 0.95
C LEU A 126 3.26 -0.12 -0.14
N VAL A 127 3.71 0.12 -1.38
CA VAL A 127 3.62 -0.87 -2.46
C VAL A 127 4.33 -2.16 -2.06
N LEU A 128 5.53 -2.06 -1.48
CA LEU A 128 6.29 -3.23 -1.02
C LEU A 128 5.56 -3.98 0.09
N LEU A 129 5.05 -3.28 1.09
CA LEU A 129 4.31 -3.88 2.20
C LEU A 129 3.03 -4.59 1.72
N LEU A 130 2.27 -3.97 0.81
CA LEU A 130 1.09 -4.57 0.20
C LEU A 130 1.44 -5.82 -0.60
N LEU A 131 2.52 -5.78 -1.39
CA LEU A 131 2.99 -6.93 -2.15
C LEU A 131 3.36 -8.10 -1.22
N VAL A 132 4.13 -7.83 -0.17
CA VAL A 132 4.52 -8.86 0.81
C VAL A 132 3.28 -9.45 1.49
N SER A 133 2.33 -8.62 1.92
CA SER A 133 1.07 -9.10 2.51
C SER A 133 0.25 -9.95 1.55
N SER A 134 0.08 -9.52 0.30
CA SER A 134 -0.61 -10.29 -0.73
C SER A 134 0.05 -11.65 -0.96
N CYS A 135 1.39 -11.68 -1.08
CA CYS A 135 2.14 -12.92 -1.22
C CYS A 135 2.00 -13.83 0.00
N LEU A 136 2.07 -13.28 1.22
CA LEU A 136 1.91 -14.04 2.46
C LEU A 136 0.52 -14.67 2.58
N LEU A 137 -0.53 -13.92 2.22
CA LEU A 137 -1.91 -14.40 2.20
C LEU A 137 -2.10 -15.49 1.16
N SER A 138 -1.69 -15.27 -0.10
CA SER A 138 -1.79 -16.29 -1.15
C SER A 138 -1.02 -17.56 -0.81
N ALA A 139 0.23 -17.44 -0.34
CA ALA A 139 1.04 -18.61 0.01
C ALA A 139 0.49 -19.35 1.25
N GLY A 140 0.00 -18.59 2.25
CA GLY A 140 -0.61 -19.16 3.45
C GLY A 140 -1.91 -19.90 3.16
N LEU A 141 -2.77 -19.33 2.32
CA LEU A 141 -4.02 -19.95 1.89
C LEU A 141 -3.75 -21.19 1.01
N SER A 142 -2.80 -21.10 0.08
CA SER A 142 -2.41 -22.24 -0.77
C SER A 142 -1.86 -23.40 0.04
N ARG A 143 -0.97 -23.16 1.00
CA ARG A 143 -0.42 -24.24 1.85
C ARG A 143 -1.47 -24.87 2.74
N MET A 144 -2.25 -24.04 3.43
CA MET A 144 -3.35 -24.53 4.26
C MET A 144 -4.30 -25.40 3.42
N CYS A 145 -4.58 -24.97 2.19
CA CYS A 145 -5.42 -25.72 1.29
C CYS A 145 -4.83 -27.09 0.90
N GLU A 146 -3.56 -27.09 0.51
CA GLU A 146 -2.86 -28.31 0.12
C GLU A 146 -2.79 -29.32 1.27
N ASP A 147 -2.49 -28.86 2.49
CA ASP A 147 -2.25 -29.72 3.64
C ASP A 147 -3.55 -30.23 4.30
N LEU A 148 -4.59 -29.40 4.43
CA LEU A 148 -5.87 -29.85 5.01
C LEU A 148 -6.71 -30.69 4.04
N PHE A 149 -6.59 -30.45 2.73
CA PHE A 149 -7.50 -31.04 1.75
C PHE A 149 -6.85 -31.99 0.75
N LYS A 150 -5.59 -32.43 0.98
CA LYS A 150 -4.80 -33.39 0.18
C LYS A 150 -5.67 -34.35 -0.66
N GLY A 151 -6.01 -33.94 -1.89
CA GLY A 151 -6.78 -34.75 -2.86
C GLY A 151 -8.22 -34.33 -3.17
N ARG A 152 -8.76 -33.24 -2.60
CA ARG A 152 -10.08 -32.70 -2.98
C ARG A 152 -9.97 -31.51 -3.94
N THR A 153 -10.90 -31.43 -4.89
CA THR A 153 -10.88 -30.46 -5.99
C THR A 153 -11.24 -29.03 -5.56
N LEU A 154 -11.80 -28.83 -4.36
CA LEU A 154 -12.20 -27.52 -3.85
C LEU A 154 -11.92 -27.43 -2.35
N CYS A 155 -11.07 -26.48 -1.98
CA CYS A 155 -10.78 -26.10 -0.61
C CYS A 155 -12.00 -25.64 0.19
N ALA A 156 -13.05 -25.23 -0.52
CA ALA A 156 -14.27 -24.64 0.01
C ALA A 156 -15.38 -25.67 0.34
N SER A 157 -15.16 -26.96 0.12
CA SER A 157 -16.24 -27.94 0.32
C SER A 157 -16.45 -28.17 1.82
N GLU A 158 -17.66 -27.86 2.34
CA GLU A 158 -18.41 -28.32 3.55
C GLU A 158 -17.74 -28.73 4.87
N TYR A 159 -16.44 -29.01 4.89
CA TYR A 159 -15.68 -29.49 6.02
C TYR A 159 -15.09 -28.27 6.73
N GLY A 160 -15.71 -27.92 7.87
CA GLY A 160 -15.11 -26.94 8.77
C GLY A 160 -13.94 -27.53 9.53
N ILE A 161 -13.12 -26.66 10.12
CA ILE A 161 -12.04 -27.07 11.02
C ILE A 161 -12.63 -27.19 12.43
N GLU A 162 -12.37 -28.31 13.09
CA GLU A 162 -12.73 -28.52 14.49
C GLU A 162 -11.75 -27.75 15.37
N LEU A 163 -12.26 -26.82 16.17
CA LEU A 163 -11.48 -26.02 17.09
C LEU A 163 -11.17 -26.79 18.37
N SER A 164 -10.22 -26.27 19.16
CA SER A 164 -9.93 -26.80 20.50
C SER A 164 -11.15 -26.79 21.44
N ASN A 165 -12.16 -25.97 21.14
CA ASN A 165 -13.40 -25.86 21.89
C ASN A 165 -14.50 -26.84 21.41
N GLY A 166 -14.23 -27.64 20.38
CA GLY A 166 -15.19 -28.58 19.77
C GLY A 166 -16.14 -27.94 18.75
N ASP A 167 -16.03 -26.63 18.52
CA ASP A 167 -16.81 -25.92 17.51
C ASP A 167 -16.25 -26.16 16.10
N ILE A 168 -17.11 -26.11 15.08
CA ILE A 168 -16.73 -26.32 13.68
C ILE A 168 -16.76 -24.97 12.94
N LEU A 169 -15.58 -24.45 12.60
CA LEU A 169 -15.45 -23.19 11.85
C LEU A 169 -15.59 -23.45 10.36
N LYS A 170 -16.64 -22.89 9.74
CA LYS A 170 -16.94 -23.09 8.30
C LYS A 170 -16.69 -21.84 7.44
N THR A 171 -16.65 -20.65 8.04
CA THR A 171 -16.57 -19.37 7.31
C THR A 171 -15.14 -18.89 7.05
N PHE A 172 -14.15 -19.45 7.76
CA PHE A 172 -12.75 -19.00 7.70
C PHE A 172 -12.19 -18.94 6.28
N TYR A 173 -12.54 -19.90 5.41
CA TYR A 173 -12.01 -19.96 4.06
C TYR A 173 -12.50 -18.79 3.22
N LEU A 174 -13.79 -18.47 3.35
CA LEU A 174 -14.40 -17.35 2.66
C LEU A 174 -13.79 -16.03 3.16
N ASP A 175 -13.61 -15.90 4.46
CA ASP A 175 -13.01 -14.73 5.12
C ASP A 175 -11.56 -14.49 4.64
N LEU A 176 -10.73 -15.54 4.63
CA LEU A 176 -9.34 -15.46 4.17
C LEU A 176 -9.22 -15.23 2.66
N THR A 177 -10.10 -15.82 1.85
CA THR A 177 -10.13 -15.60 0.40
C THR A 177 -10.54 -14.15 0.08
N MET A 178 -11.49 -13.59 0.84
CA MET A 178 -11.85 -12.17 0.71
C MET A 178 -10.67 -11.26 1.08
N ALA A 179 -9.93 -11.59 2.15
CA ALA A 179 -8.75 -10.82 2.55
C ALA A 179 -7.62 -10.88 1.50
N GLU A 180 -7.35 -12.06 0.93
CA GLU A 180 -6.40 -12.22 -0.17
C GLU A 180 -6.80 -11.39 -1.39
N GLY A 181 -8.06 -11.50 -1.83
CA GLY A 181 -8.58 -10.72 -2.95
C GLY A 181 -8.48 -9.22 -2.71
N ALA A 182 -8.87 -8.76 -1.52
CA ALA A 182 -8.76 -7.35 -1.12
C ALA A 182 -7.30 -6.87 -1.12
N ALA A 183 -6.36 -7.68 -0.65
CA ALA A 183 -4.93 -7.35 -0.64
C ALA A 183 -4.39 -7.15 -2.07
N TRP A 184 -4.68 -8.09 -2.98
CA TRP A 184 -4.28 -7.96 -4.39
C TRP A 184 -4.91 -6.74 -5.08
N MET A 185 -6.21 -6.50 -4.86
CA MET A 185 -6.90 -5.33 -5.42
C MET A 185 -6.29 -4.02 -4.90
N THR A 186 -5.97 -3.96 -3.61
CA THR A 186 -5.30 -2.81 -2.98
C THR A 186 -3.91 -2.60 -3.57
N PHE A 187 -3.12 -3.67 -3.72
CA PHE A 187 -1.79 -3.63 -4.32
C PHE A 187 -1.82 -3.10 -5.77
N VAL A 188 -2.70 -3.63 -6.62
CA VAL A 188 -2.81 -3.21 -8.02
C VAL A 188 -3.28 -1.76 -8.11
N TYR A 189 -4.30 -1.40 -7.34
CA TYR A 189 -4.84 -0.04 -7.34
C TYR A 189 -3.78 0.98 -6.88
N TRP A 190 -3.07 0.69 -5.80
CA TRP A 190 -2.01 1.57 -5.29
C TRP A 190 -0.82 1.65 -6.25
N SER A 191 -0.41 0.52 -6.83
CA SER A 191 0.66 0.50 -7.84
C SER A 191 0.32 1.34 -9.07
N MET A 192 -0.94 1.34 -9.52
CA MET A 192 -1.38 2.23 -10.60
C MET A 192 -1.29 3.71 -10.21
N ILE A 193 -1.68 4.07 -8.99
CA ILE A 193 -1.56 5.45 -8.49
C ILE A 193 -0.09 5.89 -8.47
N VAL A 194 0.79 5.10 -7.87
CA VAL A 194 2.23 5.40 -7.79
C VAL A 194 2.85 5.48 -9.18
N ALA A 195 2.48 4.59 -10.10
CA ALA A 195 2.95 4.64 -11.48
C ALA A 195 2.48 5.92 -12.20
N LEU A 196 1.21 6.31 -12.04
CA LEU A 196 0.67 7.55 -12.61
C LEU A 196 1.39 8.79 -12.04
N GLU A 197 1.60 8.86 -10.73
CA GLU A 197 2.33 9.95 -10.08
C GLU A 197 3.79 10.02 -10.56
N SER A 198 4.45 8.87 -10.69
CA SER A 198 5.81 8.75 -11.21
C SER A 198 5.91 9.23 -12.66
N LEU A 199 4.94 8.86 -13.50
CA LEU A 199 4.88 9.28 -14.90
C LEU A 199 4.67 10.79 -15.01
N ILE A 200 3.81 11.37 -14.17
CA ILE A 200 3.61 12.83 -14.12
C ILE A 200 4.90 13.52 -13.69
N LEU A 201 5.57 13.02 -12.64
CA LEU A 201 6.81 13.60 -12.12
C LEU A 201 7.96 13.54 -13.16
N TRP A 202 8.08 12.40 -13.86
CA TRP A 202 9.05 12.17 -14.92
C TRP A 202 8.83 13.10 -16.10
N LYS A 203 7.57 13.20 -16.56
CA LYS A 203 7.20 14.00 -17.73
C LYS A 203 7.40 15.50 -17.51
N ASN A 204 7.38 15.98 -16.27
CA ASN A 204 7.49 17.39 -15.95
C ASN A 204 8.95 17.94 -15.96
N GLU A 205 9.92 17.20 -16.53
CA GLU A 205 11.38 17.49 -16.56
C GLU A 205 12.04 17.77 -15.19
N THR A 206 11.28 17.71 -14.11
CA THR A 206 11.76 17.97 -12.75
C THR A 206 12.89 17.02 -12.40
N ILE A 207 12.79 15.73 -12.71
CA ILE A 207 13.78 14.70 -12.31
C ILE A 207 15.17 14.94 -12.91
N VAL A 208 15.28 15.40 -14.16
CA VAL A 208 16.58 15.66 -14.81
C VAL A 208 17.21 16.93 -14.24
N ASN A 209 16.42 17.99 -14.04
CA ASN A 209 16.87 19.20 -13.33
C ASN A 209 17.25 18.89 -11.87
N THR A 210 16.53 17.95 -11.26
CA THR A 210 16.72 17.46 -9.90
C THR A 210 18.02 16.71 -9.73
N ALA A 211 18.30 15.74 -10.60
CA ALA A 211 19.55 14.98 -10.59
C ALA A 211 20.76 15.90 -10.79
N ASN A 212 20.63 16.87 -11.69
CA ASN A 212 21.68 17.85 -11.96
C ASN A 212 21.93 18.81 -10.79
N GLN A 213 20.88 19.25 -10.07
CA GLN A 213 21.04 20.08 -8.87
C GLN A 213 21.64 19.31 -7.70
N VAL A 214 21.22 18.07 -7.44
CA VAL A 214 21.81 17.23 -6.39
C VAL A 214 23.28 16.93 -6.69
N LEU A 215 23.62 16.58 -7.93
CA LEU A 215 25.01 16.42 -8.38
C LEU A 215 25.82 17.71 -8.18
N SER A 216 25.23 18.88 -8.43
CA SER A 216 25.90 20.17 -8.21
C SER A 216 26.13 20.49 -6.73
N PHE A 217 25.24 20.03 -5.84
CA PHE A 217 25.35 20.24 -4.39
C PHE A 217 26.35 19.28 -3.75
N VAL A 218 26.35 18.01 -4.17
CA VAL A 218 27.36 17.02 -3.77
C VAL A 218 28.75 17.44 -4.25
N ARG A 219 28.86 18.02 -5.45
CA ARG A 219 30.14 18.52 -6.00
C ARG A 219 30.66 19.80 -5.32
N ARG A 220 29.82 20.51 -4.55
CA ARG A 220 30.21 21.71 -3.79
C ARG A 220 30.67 21.41 -2.36
N LYS A 221 30.54 20.15 -1.92
CA LYS A 221 31.08 19.65 -0.66
C LYS A 221 32.37 18.88 -0.92
#